data_AF-A0A1G8A5V1-F1
#
_entry.id   AF-A0A1G8A5V1-F1
#
_cell.length_a   1.000
_cell.length_b   1.000
_cell.length_c   1.000
_cell.angle_alpha   90.00
_cell.angle_beta   90.00
_cell.angle_gamma   90.00
#
_symmetry.space_group_name_H-M   'P 1'
#
loop_
_entity.id
_entity.type
_entity.pdbx_description
1 polymer ?
#
loop_
_entity_poly.entity_id
_entity_poly.type
_entity_poly.pdbx_seq_one_letter_code
_entity_poly.pdbx_strand_id
1 'polypeptide(L)'
;MGSLLVISAHAGDVVWRAAGSIALATSAGDRAKVLCLTFGERGDEVDPSVVLTHPPADPYNQDHPAAARMALRARVLAQAAGYDAPGEPLGAPPVFFEPHQPEQCDFKPDVLLDITPVFDTKRKAMECLPAQQHMWGYYTDLARRRGVQVKRNAGPDLGLPHKTMGEAYMRLYPQVTDRLS
;
A
#
# COMPACT_ATOMS: atom_id res chain seq x y z
N MET A 1 8.75 -15.57 8.24
CA MET A 1 7.46 -15.32 7.56
C MET A 1 7.13 -13.86 7.83
N GLY A 2 7.14 -13.02 6.81
CA GLY A 2 6.83 -11.60 6.93
C GLY A 2 5.33 -11.34 7.13
N SER A 3 4.99 -10.11 7.52
CA SER A 3 3.61 -9.66 7.70
C SER A 3 3.38 -8.28 7.07
N LEU A 4 2.34 -8.17 6.24
CA LEU A 4 1.89 -6.92 5.65
C LEU A 4 0.55 -6.54 6.28
N LEU A 5 0.44 -5.32 6.82
CA LEU A 5 -0.84 -4.74 7.21
C LEU A 5 -1.23 -3.63 6.25
N VAL A 6 -2.46 -3.69 5.74
CA VAL A 6 -3.05 -2.62 4.95
C VAL A 6 -4.18 -2.01 5.76
N ILE A 7 -4.05 -0.74 6.13
CA ILE A 7 -5.08 0.02 6.84
C ILE A 7 -5.77 0.94 5.86
N SER A 8 -7.01 0.62 5.52
CA SER A 8 -7.78 1.37 4.55
C SER A 8 -8.97 2.10 5.19
N ALA A 9 -9.29 3.29 4.67
CA ALA A 9 -10.55 3.95 4.92
C ALA A 9 -11.73 3.06 4.46
N HIS A 10 -11.74 2.64 3.19
CA HIS A 10 -12.82 1.86 2.59
C HIS A 10 -12.32 0.54 1.99
N ALA A 11 -13.20 -0.45 1.86
CA ALA A 11 -12.85 -1.77 1.30
C ALA A 11 -12.34 -1.72 -0.14
N GLY A 12 -12.93 -0.86 -0.99
CA GLY A 12 -12.54 -0.75 -2.40
C GLY A 12 -11.13 -0.19 -2.62
N ASP A 13 -10.66 0.71 -1.76
CA ASP A 13 -9.34 1.34 -1.89
C ASP A 13 -8.19 0.35 -1.90
N VAL A 14 -8.32 -0.74 -1.12
CA VAL A 14 -7.30 -1.79 -1.02
C VAL A 14 -7.08 -2.45 -2.37
N VAL A 15 -8.17 -2.75 -3.07
CA VAL A 15 -8.16 -3.37 -4.40
C VAL A 15 -7.42 -2.51 -5.40
N TRP A 16 -7.68 -1.20 -5.35
CA TRP A 16 -7.11 -0.25 -6.29
C TRP A 16 -5.62 0.03 -6.05
N ARG A 17 -5.24 0.19 -4.77
CA ARG A 17 -3.97 0.80 -4.36
C ARG A 17 -2.92 -0.19 -3.86
N ALA A 18 -3.35 -1.37 -3.39
CA ALA A 18 -2.48 -2.28 -2.66
C ALA A 18 -2.60 -3.75 -3.07
N ALA A 19 -3.54 -4.12 -3.94
CA ALA A 19 -3.74 -5.52 -4.31
C ALA A 19 -2.53 -6.16 -5.02
N GLY A 20 -1.71 -5.39 -5.74
CA GLY A 20 -0.47 -5.91 -6.31
C GLY A 20 0.53 -6.28 -5.22
N SER A 21 0.77 -5.36 -4.29
CA SER A 21 1.62 -5.56 -3.10
C SER A 21 1.15 -6.71 -2.22
N ILE A 22 -0.15 -6.82 -1.97
CA ILE A 22 -0.75 -7.93 -1.22
C ILE A 22 -0.52 -9.25 -1.96
N ALA A 23 -0.77 -9.29 -3.28
CA ALA A 23 -0.59 -10.50 -4.07
C ALA A 23 0.88 -10.94 -4.14
N LEU A 24 1.84 -10.01 -4.23
CA LEU A 24 3.27 -10.31 -4.14
C LEU A 24 3.63 -10.89 -2.77
N ALA A 25 3.26 -10.21 -1.68
CA ALA A 25 3.57 -10.66 -0.32
C ALA A 25 3.03 -12.07 -0.07
N THR A 26 1.76 -12.30 -0.37
CA THR A 26 1.12 -13.61 -0.19
C THR A 26 1.68 -14.70 -1.09
N SER A 27 2.08 -14.36 -2.32
CA SER A 27 2.75 -15.30 -3.24
C SER A 27 4.17 -15.67 -2.76
N ALA A 28 4.82 -14.79 -1.99
CA ALA A 28 6.09 -15.08 -1.31
C ALA A 28 5.94 -15.88 0.00
N GLY A 29 4.70 -16.20 0.39
CA GLY A 29 4.40 -16.93 1.63
C GLY A 29 4.26 -16.03 2.86
N ASP A 30 4.24 -14.70 2.71
CA ASP A 30 3.97 -13.78 3.81
C ASP A 30 2.48 -13.70 4.12
N ARG A 31 2.15 -13.28 5.35
CA ARG A 31 0.75 -13.03 5.73
C ARG A 31 0.38 -11.58 5.45
N ALA A 32 -0.63 -11.35 4.62
CA ALA A 32 -1.24 -10.03 4.45
C ALA A 32 -2.55 -9.96 5.24
N LYS A 33 -2.71 -8.90 6.03
CA LYS A 33 -3.95 -8.57 6.73
C LYS A 33 -4.45 -7.22 6.29
N VAL A 34 -5.74 -7.15 5.99
CA VAL A 34 -6.40 -5.92 5.57
C VAL A 34 -7.34 -5.51 6.70
N LEU A 35 -7.12 -4.32 7.24
CA LEU A 35 -8.00 -3.67 8.20
C LEU A 35 -8.69 -2.51 7.49
N CYS A 36 -9.99 -2.64 7.25
CA CYS A 36 -10.81 -1.53 6.81
C CYS A 36 -11.32 -0.83 8.07
N LEU A 37 -10.84 0.39 8.35
CA LEU A 37 -11.27 1.19 9.51
C LEU A 37 -12.77 1.44 9.49
N THR A 38 -13.32 1.49 8.28
CA THR A 38 -14.74 1.36 8.06
C THR A 38 -14.96 0.10 7.22
N PHE A 39 -15.61 -0.89 7.81
CA PHE A 39 -16.69 -1.57 7.09
C PHE A 39 -18.07 -1.03 7.49
N GLY A 40 -18.33 -0.57 8.71
CA GLY A 40 -17.66 -0.82 9.99
C GLY A 40 -17.74 -2.28 10.47
N GLU A 41 -16.60 -2.96 10.68
CA GLU A 41 -16.51 -4.15 11.52
C GLU A 41 -15.07 -4.38 12.02
N ARG A 42 -14.96 -5.13 13.12
CA ARG A 42 -13.92 -5.11 14.15
C ARG A 42 -12.53 -5.51 13.63
N GLY A 43 -11.51 -4.75 14.06
CA GLY A 43 -10.11 -5.08 13.81
C GLY A 43 -9.56 -6.09 14.82
N ASP A 44 -8.97 -7.16 14.31
CA ASP A 44 -8.20 -8.14 15.08
C ASP A 44 -6.74 -7.65 15.28
N GLU A 45 -6.04 -8.11 16.33
CA GLU A 45 -4.63 -7.78 16.63
C GLU A 45 -3.65 -8.20 15.50
N VAL A 46 -2.62 -7.37 15.23
CA VAL A 46 -1.57 -7.62 14.20
C VAL A 46 -0.24 -7.00 14.63
N ASP A 47 0.85 -7.73 14.40
CA ASP A 47 2.24 -7.22 14.45
C ASP A 47 2.83 -7.12 13.01
N PRO A 48 2.65 -5.98 12.32
CA PRO A 48 3.05 -5.83 10.92
C PRO A 48 4.51 -5.43 10.73
N SER A 49 5.17 -6.05 9.75
CA SER A 49 6.49 -5.60 9.28
C SER A 49 6.41 -4.42 8.30
N VAL A 50 5.27 -4.21 7.63
CA VAL A 50 4.99 -3.09 6.71
C VAL A 50 3.54 -2.63 6.87
N VAL A 51 3.29 -1.32 6.79
CA VAL A 51 1.95 -0.72 6.80
C VAL A 51 1.67 0.05 5.49
N LEU A 52 0.54 -0.23 4.84
CA LEU A 52 0.01 0.59 3.73
C LEU A 52 -1.23 1.35 4.20
N THR A 53 -1.36 2.63 3.86
CA THR A 53 -2.53 3.45 4.16
C THR A 53 -2.79 4.54 3.11
N HIS A 54 -3.47 5.61 3.49
CA HIS A 54 -3.91 6.74 2.67
C HIS A 54 -2.97 7.96 2.79
N PRO A 55 -2.99 8.91 1.84
CA PRO A 55 -2.22 10.15 1.95
C PRO A 55 -2.66 11.01 3.14
N PRO A 56 -1.77 11.84 3.73
CA PRO A 56 -2.13 12.80 4.77
C PRO A 56 -2.95 13.99 4.26
N ALA A 57 -2.94 14.24 2.94
CA ALA A 57 -3.73 15.26 2.28
C ALA A 57 -4.43 14.66 1.05
N ASP A 58 -5.74 14.84 0.96
CA ASP A 58 -6.56 14.46 -0.19
C ASP A 58 -7.73 15.45 -0.28
N PRO A 59 -7.76 16.36 -1.27
CA PRO A 59 -8.82 17.36 -1.38
C PRO A 59 -10.15 16.78 -1.86
N TYR A 60 -10.18 15.51 -2.31
CA TYR A 60 -11.36 14.87 -2.88
C TYR A 60 -12.07 13.95 -1.89
N ASN A 61 -11.36 13.42 -0.90
CA ASN A 61 -11.94 12.54 0.10
C ASN A 61 -11.30 12.75 1.48
N GLN A 62 -12.05 13.34 2.42
CA GLN A 62 -11.55 13.64 3.77
C GLN A 62 -11.37 12.40 4.65
N ASP A 63 -12.02 11.28 4.30
CA ASP A 63 -11.88 10.02 5.02
C ASP A 63 -10.48 9.42 4.82
N HIS A 64 -9.83 9.69 3.69
CA HIS A 64 -8.46 9.24 3.41
C HIS A 64 -7.45 9.84 4.42
N PRO A 65 -7.32 11.18 4.57
CA PRO A 65 -6.51 11.78 5.64
C PRO A 65 -6.94 11.35 7.04
N ALA A 66 -8.23 11.12 7.30
CA ALA A 66 -8.69 10.66 8.60
C ALA A 66 -8.16 9.26 8.92
N ALA A 67 -8.27 8.33 7.97
CA ALA A 67 -7.74 6.97 8.08
C ALA A 67 -6.22 6.97 8.26
N ALA A 68 -5.50 7.80 7.50
CA ALA A 68 -4.05 7.96 7.64
C ALA A 68 -3.69 8.44 9.06
N ARG A 69 -4.36 9.49 9.57
CA ARG A 69 -4.13 9.98 10.94
C ARG A 69 -4.42 8.93 12.00
N MET A 70 -5.50 8.15 11.85
CA MET A 70 -5.84 7.07 12.78
C MET A 70 -4.78 5.97 12.77
N ALA A 71 -4.38 5.51 11.58
CA ALA A 71 -3.33 4.50 11.41
C ALA A 71 -2.02 4.93 12.08
N LEU A 72 -1.60 6.17 11.86
CA LEU A 72 -0.36 6.71 12.43
C LEU A 72 -0.43 6.88 13.94
N ARG A 73 -1.57 7.36 14.47
CA ARG A 73 -1.78 7.45 15.93
C ARG A 73 -1.78 6.08 16.58
N ALA A 74 -2.49 5.10 15.99
CA ALA A 74 -2.53 3.73 16.49
C ALA A 74 -1.13 3.10 16.49
N ARG A 75 -0.34 3.32 15.42
CA ARG A 75 1.06 2.88 15.36
C ARG A 75 1.89 3.48 16.50
N VAL A 76 1.81 4.79 16.74
CA VAL A 76 2.57 5.44 17.82
C VAL A 76 2.16 4.93 19.21
N LEU A 77 0.85 4.71 19.44
CA LEU A 77 0.37 4.14 20.70
C LEU A 77 0.84 2.70 20.90
N ALA A 78 0.79 1.87 19.85
CA ALA A 78 1.26 0.48 19.91
C ALA A 78 2.77 0.37 20.16
N GLN A 79 3.56 1.41 19.87
CA GLN A 79 5.00 1.47 20.17
C GLN A 79 5.31 1.87 21.62
N ALA A 80 4.35 2.46 22.34
CA ALA A 80 4.59 3.01 23.66
C ALA A 80 4.64 1.88 24.71
N ALA A 81 5.82 1.61 25.26
CA ALA A 81 6.02 0.58 26.28
C ALA A 81 5.18 0.77 27.56
N GLY A 82 4.73 2.00 27.84
CA GLY A 82 3.85 2.31 28.97
C GLY A 82 2.35 2.27 28.63
N TYR A 83 1.97 1.94 27.40
CA TYR A 83 0.57 1.81 27.01
C TYR A 83 0.06 0.44 27.42
N ASP A 84 -1.03 0.43 28.21
CA ASP A 84 -1.63 -0.80 28.72
C ASP A 84 -2.39 -1.53 27.60
N ALA A 85 -1.67 -2.38 26.87
CA ALA A 85 -2.18 -3.24 25.81
C ALA A 85 -1.52 -4.62 25.88
N PRO A 86 -2.23 -5.68 25.45
CA PRO A 86 -1.65 -7.02 25.38
C PRO A 86 -0.53 -7.08 24.33
N GLY A 87 0.48 -7.90 24.60
CA GLY A 87 1.60 -8.16 23.68
C GLY A 87 2.80 -7.24 23.89
N GLU A 88 3.83 -7.47 23.08
CA GLU A 88 5.04 -6.64 23.08
C GLU A 88 4.80 -5.34 22.29
N PRO A 89 5.48 -4.23 22.65
CA PRO A 89 5.40 -3.00 21.88
C PRO A 89 5.77 -3.21 20.42
N LEU A 90 4.99 -2.61 19.52
CA LEU A 90 5.23 -2.63 18.09
C LEU A 90 6.62 -2.05 17.80
N GLY A 91 7.33 -2.64 16.84
CA GLY A 91 8.55 -2.06 16.27
C GLY A 91 8.27 -0.77 15.48
N ALA A 92 9.11 -0.43 14.51
CA ALA A 92 8.93 0.76 13.67
C ALA A 92 8.65 0.42 12.21
N PRO A 93 7.53 -0.26 11.87
CA PRO A 93 7.25 -0.62 10.49
C PRO A 93 7.15 0.63 9.62
N PRO A 94 7.69 0.61 8.37
CA PRO A 94 7.54 1.68 7.41
C PRO A 94 6.07 1.81 6.99
N VAL A 95 5.69 3.04 6.60
CA VAL A 95 4.33 3.40 6.19
C VAL A 95 4.35 3.98 4.79
N PHE A 96 3.45 3.50 3.93
CA PHE A 96 3.37 3.85 2.52
C PHE A 96 1.95 4.15 2.04
N PHE A 97 1.79 4.90 0.94
CA PHE A 97 0.49 5.18 0.30
C PHE A 97 0.63 5.52 -1.19
N GLU A 98 -0.47 5.40 -1.97
CA GLU A 98 -0.65 6.00 -3.31
C GLU A 98 -2.11 6.50 -3.49
N PRO A 99 -2.33 7.80 -3.73
CA PRO A 99 -3.67 8.39 -3.84
C PRO A 99 -4.25 8.28 -5.25
N HIS A 100 -5.54 8.63 -5.42
CA HIS A 100 -6.21 8.56 -6.72
C HIS A 100 -5.80 9.71 -7.66
N GLN A 101 -5.59 10.91 -7.13
CA GLN A 101 -5.04 12.05 -7.88
C GLN A 101 -3.70 12.46 -7.27
N PRO A 102 -2.59 11.81 -7.69
CA PRO A 102 -1.26 11.98 -7.10
C PRO A 102 -0.82 13.43 -6.94
N GLU A 103 -0.88 14.21 -8.01
CA GLU A 103 -0.38 15.58 -8.04
C GLU A 103 -1.16 16.50 -7.10
N GLN A 104 -2.44 16.21 -6.86
CA GLN A 104 -3.32 17.00 -6.00
C GLN A 104 -3.20 16.63 -4.53
N CYS A 105 -2.59 15.48 -4.23
CA CYS A 105 -2.35 14.97 -2.88
C CYS A 105 -0.88 15.14 -2.46
N ASP A 106 -0.10 15.95 -3.20
CA ASP A 106 1.34 16.14 -3.04
C ASP A 106 2.13 14.81 -3.03
N PHE A 107 1.66 13.85 -3.83
CA PHE A 107 2.30 12.55 -3.91
C PHE A 107 3.56 12.61 -4.77
N LYS A 108 4.67 12.19 -4.17
CA LYS A 108 5.92 11.94 -4.86
C LYS A 108 6.35 10.49 -4.58
N PRO A 109 6.47 9.63 -5.61
CA PRO A 109 6.82 8.24 -5.38
C PRO A 109 8.29 8.10 -4.96
N ASP A 110 8.52 7.42 -3.84
CA ASP A 110 9.85 7.03 -3.35
C ASP A 110 10.16 5.56 -3.65
N VAL A 111 9.12 4.74 -3.81
CA VAL A 111 9.22 3.30 -4.11
C VAL A 111 8.39 3.00 -5.35
N LEU A 112 8.99 2.24 -6.25
CA LEU A 112 8.34 1.71 -7.44
C LEU A 112 8.42 0.19 -7.35
N LEU A 113 7.28 -0.46 -7.17
CA LEU A 113 7.18 -1.91 -6.99
C LEU A 113 6.77 -2.56 -8.30
N ASP A 114 7.58 -3.49 -8.80
CA ASP A 114 7.20 -4.33 -9.95
C ASP A 114 6.14 -5.34 -9.52
N ILE A 115 4.91 -5.15 -10.00
CA ILE A 115 3.79 -6.06 -9.75
C ILE A 115 3.45 -6.90 -10.98
N THR A 116 4.31 -6.91 -12.01
CA THR A 116 4.08 -7.66 -13.25
C THR A 116 3.71 -9.13 -13.00
N PRO A 117 4.40 -9.88 -12.12
CA PRO A 117 4.09 -11.30 -11.91
C PRO A 117 2.70 -11.57 -11.34
N VAL A 118 2.08 -10.57 -10.71
CA VAL A 118 0.78 -10.72 -10.01
C VAL A 118 -0.29 -9.76 -10.53
N PHE A 119 -0.03 -9.06 -11.64
CA PHE A 119 -0.97 -8.08 -12.16
C PHE A 119 -2.33 -8.70 -12.52
N ASP A 120 -2.34 -9.93 -13.02
CA ASP A 120 -3.59 -10.65 -13.32
C ASP A 120 -4.42 -10.92 -12.06
N THR A 121 -3.76 -11.20 -10.92
CA THR A 121 -4.42 -11.34 -9.62
C THR A 121 -5.01 -10.01 -9.17
N LYS A 122 -4.25 -8.92 -9.30
CA LYS A 122 -4.75 -7.56 -9.04
C LYS A 122 -5.96 -7.25 -9.94
N ARG A 123 -5.89 -7.59 -11.23
CA ARG A 123 -6.97 -7.38 -12.21
C ARG A 123 -8.24 -8.15 -11.84
N LYS A 124 -8.13 -9.42 -11.43
CA LYS A 124 -9.27 -10.20 -10.94
C LYS A 124 -9.89 -9.60 -9.68
N ALA A 125 -9.06 -9.10 -8.76
CA ALA A 125 -9.56 -8.40 -7.57
C ALA A 125 -10.36 -7.13 -7.95
N MET A 126 -9.91 -6.37 -8.95
CA MET A 126 -10.68 -5.24 -9.49
C MET A 126 -12.05 -5.67 -10.02
N GLU A 127 -12.11 -6.80 -10.72
CA GLU A 127 -13.33 -7.33 -11.34
C GLU A 127 -14.37 -7.79 -10.29
N CYS A 128 -13.96 -8.04 -9.05
CA CYS A 128 -14.88 -8.24 -7.92
C CYS A 128 -15.65 -6.97 -7.50
N LEU A 129 -15.33 -5.80 -8.06
CA LEU A 129 -16.04 -4.53 -7.82
C LEU A 129 -16.82 -4.08 -9.08
N PRO A 130 -17.90 -4.78 -9.46
CA PRO A 130 -18.62 -4.56 -10.72
C PRO A 130 -19.34 -3.21 -10.78
N ALA A 131 -19.60 -2.56 -9.64
CA ALA A 131 -20.22 -1.23 -9.61
C ALA A 131 -19.28 -0.12 -10.12
N GLN A 132 -17.96 -0.37 -10.23
CA GLN A 132 -16.94 0.63 -10.54
C GLN A 132 -16.13 0.25 -11.79
N GLN A 133 -16.76 -0.26 -12.85
CA GLN A 133 -16.04 -0.75 -14.03
C GLN A 133 -15.14 0.30 -14.70
N HIS A 134 -15.51 1.58 -14.64
CA HIS A 134 -14.65 2.66 -15.17
C HIS A 134 -13.29 2.74 -14.44
N MET A 135 -13.24 2.34 -13.16
CA MET A 135 -11.99 2.29 -12.38
C MET A 135 -11.06 1.16 -12.80
N TRP A 136 -11.58 0.13 -13.46
CA TRP A 136 -10.77 -0.98 -13.98
C TRP A 136 -9.75 -0.51 -15.01
N GLY A 137 -10.22 0.25 -16.00
CA GLY A 137 -9.36 0.84 -17.02
C GLY A 137 -8.39 1.83 -16.39
N TYR A 138 -8.89 2.73 -15.54
CA TYR A 138 -8.08 3.72 -14.85
C TYR A 138 -6.88 3.11 -14.10
N TYR A 139 -7.12 2.12 -13.23
CA TYR A 139 -6.05 1.53 -12.42
C TYR A 139 -5.16 0.56 -13.21
N THR A 140 -5.66 0.01 -14.33
CA THR A 140 -4.82 -0.71 -15.29
C THR A 140 -3.85 0.25 -15.98
N ASP A 141 -4.33 1.42 -16.41
CA ASP A 141 -3.50 2.45 -17.04
C ASP A 141 -2.54 3.11 -16.06
N LEU A 142 -2.95 3.31 -14.81
CA LEU A 142 -2.04 3.73 -13.75
C LEU A 142 -0.93 2.70 -13.54
N ALA A 143 -1.26 1.41 -13.42
CA ALA A 143 -0.25 0.37 -13.26
C ALA A 143 0.71 0.30 -14.45
N ARG A 144 0.20 0.50 -15.68
CA ARG A 144 1.04 0.61 -16.89
C ARG A 144 1.98 1.81 -16.82
N ARG A 145 1.47 2.99 -16.44
CA ARG A 145 2.27 4.22 -16.29
C ARG A 145 3.37 4.04 -15.24
N ARG A 146 3.05 3.42 -14.10
CA ARG A 146 4.04 3.08 -13.08
C ARG A 146 5.05 2.05 -13.58
N GLY A 147 4.63 1.07 -14.38
CA GLY A 147 5.55 0.12 -15.00
C GLY A 147 6.58 0.78 -15.92
N VAL A 148 6.19 1.82 -16.67
CA VAL A 148 7.14 2.64 -17.44
C VAL A 148 8.15 3.34 -16.52
N GLN A 149 7.69 3.89 -15.39
CA GLN A 149 8.55 4.54 -14.41
C GLN A 149 9.49 3.53 -13.72
N VAL A 150 9.01 2.34 -13.36
CA VAL A 150 9.81 1.23 -12.82
C VAL A 150 10.97 0.97 -13.78
N LYS A 151 10.67 0.69 -15.06
CA LYS A 151 11.71 0.44 -16.07
C LYS A 151 12.69 1.60 -16.24
N ARG A 152 12.20 2.84 -16.22
CA ARG A 152 13.05 4.02 -16.39
C ARG A 152 14.05 4.22 -15.25
N ASN A 153 13.69 3.78 -14.04
CA ASN A 153 14.49 3.94 -12.81
C ASN A 153 15.29 2.67 -12.44
N ALA A 154 14.95 1.53 -13.03
CA ALA A 154 15.55 0.22 -12.75
C ALA A 154 16.99 0.01 -13.28
N GLY A 155 17.52 0.94 -14.08
CA GLY A 155 18.78 0.72 -14.80
C GLY A 155 18.69 -0.42 -15.84
N PRO A 156 19.80 -0.77 -16.51
CA PRO A 156 19.82 -1.83 -17.53
C PRO A 156 19.64 -3.26 -16.96
N ASP A 157 19.73 -3.45 -15.63
CA ASP A 157 20.07 -4.75 -15.04
C ASP A 157 18.89 -5.56 -14.47
N LEU A 158 17.68 -4.98 -14.36
CA LEU A 158 16.55 -5.71 -13.78
C LEU A 158 15.80 -6.64 -14.76
N GLY A 159 16.21 -6.70 -16.04
CA GLY A 159 15.65 -7.66 -17.00
C GLY A 159 14.13 -7.55 -17.21
N LEU A 160 13.55 -6.39 -16.93
CA LEU A 160 12.10 -6.21 -16.83
C LEU A 160 11.39 -6.37 -18.19
N PRO A 161 10.25 -7.07 -18.24
CA PRO A 161 9.54 -7.35 -19.49
C PRO A 161 9.02 -6.08 -20.17
N HIS A 162 8.70 -6.16 -21.47
CA HIS A 162 8.14 -5.01 -22.20
C HIS A 162 6.82 -4.51 -21.58
N LYS A 163 5.97 -5.43 -21.10
CA LYS A 163 4.69 -5.13 -20.44
C LYS A 163 4.83 -5.08 -18.91
N THR A 164 5.82 -4.36 -18.41
CA THR A 164 5.98 -4.15 -16.96
C THR A 164 4.79 -3.39 -16.39
N MET A 165 4.30 -3.81 -15.22
CA MET A 165 3.25 -3.15 -14.45
C MET A 165 3.81 -2.77 -13.08
N GLY A 166 3.45 -1.58 -12.58
CA GLY A 166 3.95 -1.08 -11.31
C GLY A 166 2.86 -0.63 -10.34
N GLU A 167 3.18 -0.70 -9.06
CA GLU A 167 2.58 0.15 -8.02
C GLU A 167 3.63 1.15 -7.56
N ALA A 168 3.22 2.35 -7.17
CA ALA A 168 4.14 3.34 -6.64
C ALA A 168 3.76 3.67 -5.20
N TYR A 169 4.74 4.05 -4.39
CA TYR A 169 4.49 4.36 -2.99
C TYR A 169 5.35 5.52 -2.54
N MET A 170 4.76 6.43 -1.75
CA MET A 170 5.50 7.45 -1.01
C MET A 170 5.80 6.93 0.39
N ARG A 171 6.98 7.20 0.91
CA ARG A 171 7.41 6.80 2.25
C ARG A 171 7.14 7.93 3.23
N LEU A 172 6.41 7.63 4.31
CA LEU A 172 6.20 8.64 5.35
C LEU A 172 7.40 8.78 6.30
N TYR A 173 8.10 7.67 6.54
CA TYR A 173 9.30 7.62 7.39
C TYR A 173 10.52 7.31 6.53
N PRO A 174 11.73 7.78 6.86
CA PRO A 174 12.95 7.53 6.08
C PRO A 174 13.33 6.04 6.02
N GLN A 175 14.18 5.68 5.06
CA GLN A 175 14.70 4.32 4.94
C GLN A 175 15.95 4.24 5.80
N VAL A 176 16.04 3.20 6.61
CA VAL A 176 17.25 2.88 7.36
C VAL A 176 17.93 1.75 6.62
N THR A 177 19.21 1.92 6.27
CA THR A 177 20.02 0.94 5.56
C THR A 177 21.48 1.12 5.97
N ASP A 178 22.25 0.03 5.93
CA ASP A 178 23.71 0.05 6.08
C ASP A 178 24.44 0.18 4.74
N ARG A 179 23.70 0.09 3.61
CA ARG A 179 24.24 0.20 2.24
C ARG A 179 23.23 0.81 1.26
N LEU A 180 23.73 1.59 0.29
CA LEU A 180 22.92 2.30 -0.73
C LEU A 180 22.98 1.69 -2.13
N SER A 181 23.92 0.76 -2.37
CA SER A 181 24.18 0.18 -3.70
C SER A 181 23.39 -1.09 -3.95
#